data_AF-A0A397S1S7-F1
#
_entry.id   AF-A0A397S1S7-F1
#
_cell.length_a   1.000
_cell.length_b   1.000
_cell.length_c   1.000
_cell.angle_alpha   90.00
_cell.angle_beta   90.00
_cell.angle_gamma   90.00
#
_symmetry.space_group_name_H-M   'P 1'
#
loop_
_entity.id
_entity.type
_entity.pdbx_description
1 polymer ?
#
loop_
_entity_poly.entity_id
_entity_poly.type
_entity_poly.pdbx_seq_one_letter_code
_entity_poly.pdbx_strand_id
1 'polypeptide(L)'
;MASICEGLAFIHESDLIHKDLHVGNVILDYVNNFADACICDFGFCKPADEILSNDKKVYGVMPYMAPEILRGKEYTQKADIYSLGIIINEIISMTPPFNKEPHDHYLTLDICRGKRPEIRKEVPDCLKEIIQKCWDANPTNRPTSIEVEVMLWDFSCVKDENGVHDIDEFTEHCREFEMIYLSNSIEESTTITSSLLKMRLETHPHAIYTSRLLQLPNLPEPINCPNQQDFVSSRPIMQVVQAEAANTAHSDCMDCV
;
A
#
# COMPACT_ATOMS: atom_id res chain seq x y z
N MET A 1 -6.34 -7.73 -11.00
CA MET A 1 -5.46 -6.53 -11.01
C MET A 1 -5.92 -5.55 -12.08
N ALA A 2 -5.99 -5.98 -13.35
CA ALA A 2 -6.50 -5.15 -14.47
C ALA A 2 -7.85 -4.48 -14.18
N SER A 3 -8.86 -5.23 -13.72
CA SER A 3 -10.19 -4.66 -13.41
C SER A 3 -10.19 -3.59 -12.31
N ILE A 4 -9.25 -3.66 -11.37
CA ILE A 4 -9.10 -2.62 -10.32
C ILE A 4 -8.58 -1.33 -10.96
N CYS A 5 -7.63 -1.44 -11.89
CA CYS A 5 -7.07 -0.30 -12.61
C CYS A 5 -8.11 0.34 -13.53
N GLU A 6 -8.84 -0.46 -14.29
CA GLU A 6 -9.95 -0.01 -15.15
C GLU A 6 -11.03 0.68 -14.30
N GLY A 7 -11.45 0.06 -13.19
CA GLY A 7 -12.41 0.66 -12.27
C GLY A 7 -11.94 2.00 -11.70
N LEU A 8 -10.65 2.13 -11.36
CA LEU A 8 -10.10 3.40 -10.87
C LEU A 8 -9.98 4.44 -11.99
N ALA A 9 -9.63 4.02 -13.21
CA ALA A 9 -9.60 4.88 -14.39
C ALA A 9 -10.98 5.49 -14.62
N PHE A 10 -12.03 4.68 -14.61
CA PHE A 10 -13.41 5.15 -14.76
C PHE A 10 -13.82 6.16 -13.68
N ILE A 11 -13.44 5.93 -12.41
CA ILE A 11 -13.70 6.88 -11.31
C ILE A 11 -12.97 8.20 -11.58
N HIS A 12 -11.70 8.16 -11.96
CA HIS A 12 -10.89 9.36 -12.18
C HIS A 12 -11.31 10.13 -13.43
N GLU A 13 -11.69 9.46 -14.52
CA GLU A 13 -12.24 10.08 -15.72
C GLU A 13 -13.60 10.74 -15.47
N SER A 14 -14.32 10.30 -14.43
CA SER A 14 -15.55 10.93 -13.96
C SER A 14 -15.29 12.13 -13.03
N ASP A 15 -14.04 12.62 -12.97
CA ASP A 15 -13.57 13.70 -12.08
C ASP A 15 -13.82 13.42 -10.58
N LEU A 16 -13.79 12.15 -10.18
CA LEU A 16 -13.97 11.72 -8.79
C LEU A 16 -12.65 11.26 -8.15
N ILE A 17 -12.61 11.32 -6.82
CA ILE A 17 -11.55 10.77 -5.97
C ILE A 17 -12.18 9.76 -5.01
N HIS A 18 -11.62 8.56 -4.90
CA HIS A 18 -12.16 7.49 -4.04
C HIS A 18 -11.90 7.76 -2.56
N LYS A 19 -10.65 8.14 -2.21
CA LYS A 19 -10.17 8.56 -0.87
C LYS A 19 -10.07 7.49 0.22
N ASP A 20 -10.71 6.32 0.08
CA ASP A 20 -10.49 5.18 0.98
C ASP A 20 -10.21 3.90 0.19
N LEU A 21 -9.34 4.00 -0.81
CA LEU A 21 -9.01 2.86 -1.68
C LEU A 21 -8.05 1.91 -0.95
N HIS A 22 -8.50 0.68 -0.71
CA HIS A 22 -7.71 -0.40 -0.12
C HIS A 22 -8.31 -1.75 -0.53
N VAL A 23 -7.57 -2.86 -0.33
CA VAL A 23 -8.04 -4.21 -0.69
C VAL A 23 -9.39 -4.59 -0.09
N GLY A 24 -9.69 -4.13 1.13
CA GLY A 24 -11.01 -4.34 1.76
C GLY A 24 -12.20 -3.68 1.05
N ASN A 25 -11.95 -2.71 0.15
CA ASN A 25 -12.94 -2.03 -0.68
C ASN A 25 -12.86 -2.50 -2.14
N VAL A 26 -12.30 -3.70 -2.36
CA VAL A 26 -12.32 -4.40 -3.64
C VAL A 26 -13.14 -5.68 -3.45
N ILE A 27 -14.22 -5.82 -4.20
CA ILE A 27 -15.08 -6.99 -4.19
C ILE A 27 -14.72 -7.85 -5.40
N LEU A 28 -14.64 -9.16 -5.18
CA LEU A 28 -14.50 -10.13 -6.28
C LEU A 28 -15.89 -10.59 -6.71
N ASP A 29 -16.20 -10.41 -7.98
CA ASP A 29 -17.37 -11.01 -8.62
C ASP A 29 -16.93 -12.23 -9.44
N TYR A 30 -17.66 -13.33 -9.30
CA TYR A 30 -17.33 -14.58 -9.98
C TYR A 30 -18.43 -14.90 -10.98
N VAL A 31 -18.19 -14.58 -12.24
CA VAL A 31 -19.14 -14.79 -13.33
C VAL A 31 -18.51 -15.73 -14.37
N ASN A 32 -19.20 -16.81 -14.70
CA ASN A 32 -18.80 -17.76 -15.75
C ASN A 32 -17.36 -18.33 -15.59
N ASN A 33 -16.91 -18.58 -14.36
CA ASN A 33 -15.54 -19.03 -14.01
C ASN A 33 -14.44 -17.98 -14.21
N PHE A 34 -14.79 -16.72 -14.46
CA PHE A 34 -13.86 -15.60 -14.43
C PHE A 34 -14.08 -14.81 -13.14
N ALA A 35 -12.97 -14.47 -12.47
CA ALA A 35 -12.99 -13.59 -11.32
C ALA A 35 -12.75 -12.16 -11.81
N ASP A 36 -13.75 -11.31 -11.65
CA ASP A 36 -13.65 -9.88 -11.87
C ASP A 36 -13.51 -9.14 -10.54
N ALA A 37 -12.97 -7.93 -10.55
CA ALA A 37 -12.76 -7.14 -9.35
C ALA A 37 -13.37 -5.75 -9.49
N CYS A 38 -14.23 -5.37 -8.55
CA CYS A 38 -14.89 -4.07 -8.55
C CYS A 38 -14.48 -3.26 -7.32
N ILE A 39 -14.19 -1.97 -7.53
CA ILE A 39 -14.01 -1.01 -6.45
C ILE A 39 -15.38 -0.68 -5.85
N CYS A 40 -15.49 -0.70 -4.52
CA CYS A 40 -16.72 -0.43 -3.79
C CYS A 40 -16.49 0.59 -2.66
N ASP A 41 -17.55 0.89 -1.92
CA ASP A 41 -17.56 1.83 -0.79
C ASP A 41 -17.14 3.27 -1.15
N PHE A 42 -18.02 3.93 -1.90
CA PHE A 42 -17.91 5.33 -2.29
C PHE A 42 -18.32 6.31 -1.18
N GLY A 43 -18.41 5.86 0.09
CA GLY A 43 -18.88 6.70 1.19
C GLY A 43 -18.02 7.94 1.46
N PHE A 44 -16.75 7.91 1.06
CA PHE A 44 -15.82 9.05 1.12
C PHE A 44 -15.58 9.75 -0.22
N CYS A 45 -16.16 9.23 -1.31
CA CYS A 45 -15.92 9.70 -2.66
C CYS A 45 -16.43 11.12 -2.86
N LYS A 46 -15.65 11.94 -3.56
CA LYS A 46 -15.94 13.37 -3.80
C LYS A 46 -15.47 13.84 -5.17
N PRO A 47 -16.08 14.91 -5.72
CA PRO A 47 -15.54 15.62 -6.87
C PRO A 47 -14.12 16.11 -6.63
N ALA A 48 -13.29 16.07 -7.67
CA ALA A 48 -11.88 16.46 -7.59
C ALA A 48 -11.67 17.97 -7.37
N ASP A 49 -12.68 18.78 -7.68
CA ASP A 49 -12.67 20.25 -7.55
C ASP A 49 -13.35 20.77 -6.26
N GLU A 50 -13.87 19.88 -5.40
CA GLU A 50 -14.54 20.27 -4.15
C GLU A 50 -13.52 20.76 -3.11
N ILE A 51 -13.62 22.05 -2.73
CA ILE A 51 -12.79 22.65 -1.66
C ILE A 51 -13.14 22.01 -0.31
N LEU A 52 -12.16 21.36 0.31
CA LEU A 52 -12.32 20.70 1.60
C LEU A 52 -12.43 21.72 2.74
N SER A 53 -13.37 21.49 3.67
CA SER A 53 -13.49 22.31 4.89
C SER A 53 -12.22 22.23 5.75
N ASN A 54 -11.90 23.32 6.47
CA ASN A 54 -10.71 23.46 7.34
C ASN A 54 -10.56 22.41 8.47
N ASP A 55 -11.54 21.53 8.69
CA ASP A 55 -11.43 20.39 9.61
C ASP A 55 -10.51 19.32 8.99
N LYS A 56 -9.19 19.46 9.24
CA LYS A 56 -8.10 18.56 8.78
C LYS A 56 -8.10 17.17 9.42
N LYS A 57 -9.27 16.56 9.61
CA LYS A 57 -9.39 15.21 10.15
C LYS A 57 -8.95 14.22 9.08
N VAL A 58 -7.87 13.51 9.36
CA VAL A 58 -7.36 12.45 8.47
C VAL A 58 -8.09 11.15 8.82
N TYR A 59 -8.82 10.59 7.87
CA TYR A 59 -9.53 9.32 8.00
C TYR A 59 -9.13 8.40 6.87
N GLY A 60 -9.01 7.10 7.16
CA GLY A 60 -8.66 6.07 6.19
C GLY A 60 -7.94 4.88 6.81
N VAL A 61 -7.48 3.96 5.95
CA VAL A 61 -6.66 2.81 6.34
C VAL A 61 -5.16 3.14 6.16
N MET A 62 -4.50 3.52 7.26
CA MET A 62 -3.12 4.07 7.28
C MET A 62 -2.12 3.43 6.29
N PRO A 63 -1.96 2.10 6.20
CA PRO A 63 -1.00 1.47 5.28
C PRO A 63 -1.14 1.83 3.79
N TYR A 64 -2.36 2.19 3.35
CA TYR A 64 -2.65 2.53 1.95
C TYR A 64 -2.59 4.03 1.70
N MET A 65 -2.54 4.85 2.75
CA MET A 65 -2.66 6.29 2.62
C MET A 65 -1.36 6.92 2.12
N ALA A 66 -1.48 7.81 1.15
CA ALA A 66 -0.35 8.56 0.62
C ALA A 66 0.26 9.48 1.70
N PRO A 67 1.59 9.71 1.68
CA PRO A 67 2.29 10.44 2.74
C PRO A 67 1.84 11.90 2.86
N GLU A 68 1.41 12.56 1.78
CA GLU A 68 0.83 13.90 1.83
C GLU A 68 -0.53 13.93 2.53
N ILE A 69 -1.30 12.85 2.42
CA ILE A 69 -2.60 12.72 3.05
C ILE A 69 -2.47 12.43 4.54
N LEU A 70 -1.50 11.60 4.93
CA LEU A 70 -1.15 11.40 6.34
C LEU A 70 -0.81 12.73 7.04
N ARG A 71 -0.29 13.71 6.28
CA ARG A 71 0.01 15.07 6.74
C ARG A 71 -1.19 16.02 6.73
N GLY A 72 -2.37 15.55 6.32
CA GLY A 72 -3.57 16.36 6.21
C GLY A 72 -3.52 17.37 5.06
N LYS A 73 -2.76 17.11 4.00
CA LYS A 73 -2.90 17.84 2.73
C LYS A 73 -4.18 17.38 2.01
N GLU A 74 -4.61 18.17 1.03
CA GLU A 74 -5.81 17.88 0.25
C GLU A 74 -5.68 16.57 -0.53
N TYR A 75 -6.80 15.84 -0.59
CA TYR A 75 -6.90 14.65 -1.43
C TYR A 75 -6.91 15.05 -2.90
N THR A 76 -6.17 14.28 -3.70
CA THR A 76 -6.19 14.36 -5.16
C THR A 76 -6.30 12.93 -5.70
N GLN A 77 -6.63 12.79 -6.99
CA GLN A 77 -6.59 11.48 -7.66
C GLN A 77 -5.24 10.77 -7.51
N LYS A 78 -4.14 11.53 -7.40
CA LYS A 78 -2.79 10.99 -7.16
C LYS A 78 -2.65 10.27 -5.82
N ALA A 79 -3.49 10.58 -4.82
CA ALA A 79 -3.52 9.83 -3.56
C ALA A 79 -4.17 8.45 -3.73
N ASP A 80 -5.18 8.32 -4.60
CA ASP A 80 -5.71 7.00 -4.97
C ASP A 80 -4.68 6.18 -5.75
N ILE A 81 -3.89 6.82 -6.62
CA ILE A 81 -2.79 6.13 -7.35
C ILE A 81 -1.73 5.57 -6.39
N TYR A 82 -1.38 6.30 -5.34
CA TYR A 82 -0.51 5.76 -4.28
C TYR A 82 -1.12 4.50 -3.65
N SER A 83 -2.40 4.58 -3.31
CA SER A 83 -3.14 3.47 -2.71
C SER A 83 -3.19 2.26 -3.65
N LEU A 84 -3.39 2.49 -4.95
CA LEU A 84 -3.34 1.47 -5.98
C LEU A 84 -1.98 0.77 -6.04
N GLY A 85 -0.86 1.51 -5.95
CA GLY A 85 0.48 0.92 -5.88
C GLY A 85 0.66 -0.02 -4.68
N ILE A 86 0.12 0.37 -3.52
CA ILE A 86 0.11 -0.48 -2.32
C ILE A 86 -0.73 -1.75 -2.53
N ILE A 87 -1.92 -1.62 -3.14
CA ILE A 87 -2.81 -2.76 -3.46
C ILE A 87 -2.15 -3.73 -4.43
N ILE A 88 -1.52 -3.22 -5.50
CA ILE A 88 -0.81 -4.06 -6.48
C ILE A 88 0.28 -4.87 -5.77
N ASN A 89 1.10 -4.24 -4.93
CA ASN A 89 2.14 -4.95 -4.18
C ASN A 89 1.55 -5.97 -3.19
N GLU A 90 0.45 -5.66 -2.51
CA GLU A 90 -0.22 -6.59 -1.60
C GLU A 90 -0.79 -7.80 -2.34
N ILE A 91 -1.40 -7.61 -3.51
CA ILE A 91 -1.93 -8.73 -4.32
C ILE A 91 -0.78 -9.65 -4.73
N ILE A 92 0.33 -9.10 -5.22
CA ILE A 92 1.48 -9.88 -5.70
C ILE A 92 2.17 -10.60 -4.55
N SER A 93 2.46 -9.89 -3.45
CA SER A 93 3.13 -10.48 -2.29
C SER A 93 2.20 -11.33 -1.42
N MET A 94 0.89 -11.25 -1.66
CA MET A 94 -0.17 -11.79 -0.81
C MET A 94 -0.06 -11.35 0.66
N THR A 95 0.74 -10.32 0.94
CA THR A 95 1.17 -9.93 2.29
C THR A 95 0.66 -8.53 2.60
N PRO A 96 -0.09 -8.32 3.70
CA PRO A 96 -0.60 -7.00 4.02
C PRO A 96 0.53 -5.98 4.20
N PRO A 97 0.36 -4.73 3.72
CA PRO A 97 1.39 -3.71 3.84
C PRO A 97 1.72 -3.45 5.30
N PHE A 98 3.03 -3.44 5.61
CA PHE A 98 3.57 -3.23 6.96
C PHE A 98 3.10 -4.24 8.03
N ASN A 99 2.75 -5.47 7.63
CA ASN A 99 2.18 -6.50 8.51
C ASN A 99 2.98 -6.84 9.77
N LYS A 100 4.30 -6.64 9.78
CA LYS A 100 5.18 -6.99 10.90
C LYS A 100 5.33 -5.87 11.94
N GLU A 101 4.62 -4.76 11.81
CA GLU A 101 4.80 -3.58 12.66
C GLU A 101 3.48 -3.02 13.19
N PRO A 102 3.50 -2.30 14.33
CA PRO A 102 2.32 -1.58 14.81
C PRO A 102 1.98 -0.41 13.86
N HIS A 103 0.69 -0.20 13.63
CA HIS A 103 0.20 0.92 12.81
C HIS A 103 0.02 2.16 13.70
N ASP A 104 1.14 2.70 14.15
CA ASP A 104 1.22 3.82 15.07
C ASP A 104 1.83 5.07 14.41
N HIS A 105 2.05 6.11 15.20
CA HIS A 105 2.66 7.35 14.73
C HIS A 105 4.07 7.13 14.14
N TYR A 106 4.85 6.19 14.66
CA TYR A 106 6.19 5.91 14.15
C TYR A 106 6.17 5.33 12.74
N LEU A 107 5.19 4.46 12.44
CA LEU A 107 5.01 3.98 11.06
C LEU A 107 4.69 5.15 10.12
N THR A 108 3.84 6.09 10.55
CA THR A 108 3.53 7.27 9.71
C THR A 108 4.75 8.19 9.49
N LEU A 109 5.60 8.37 10.50
CA LEU A 109 6.88 9.07 10.36
C LEU A 109 7.78 8.37 9.34
N ASP A 110 7.87 7.04 9.43
CA ASP A 110 8.70 6.23 8.55
C ASP A 110 8.18 6.29 7.10
N ILE A 111 6.87 6.23 6.87
CA ILE A 111 6.24 6.37 5.55
C ILE A 111 6.59 7.72 4.92
N CYS A 112 6.49 8.82 5.68
CA CYS A 112 6.90 10.15 5.22
C CYS A 112 8.42 10.22 4.95
N ARG A 113 9.24 9.48 5.69
CA ARG A 113 10.71 9.38 5.46
C ARG A 113 11.08 8.44 4.30
N GLY A 114 10.10 7.87 3.62
CA GLY A 114 10.30 7.07 2.41
C GLY A 114 10.25 5.56 2.61
N LYS A 115 9.86 5.07 3.79
CA LYS A 115 9.56 3.65 3.98
C LYS A 115 8.40 3.23 3.08
N ARG A 116 8.56 2.09 2.41
CA ARG A 116 7.51 1.44 1.63
C ARG A 116 7.41 -0.04 2.03
N PRO A 117 6.29 -0.70 1.72
CA PRO A 117 6.22 -2.16 1.82
C PRO A 117 7.34 -2.83 1.02
N GLU A 118 7.82 -3.97 1.50
CA GLU A 118 8.84 -4.74 0.78
C GLU A 118 8.25 -5.27 -0.52
N ILE A 119 8.99 -5.10 -1.63
CA ILE A 119 8.72 -5.81 -2.88
C ILE A 119 9.65 -7.02 -2.91
N ARG A 120 9.06 -8.21 -3.10
CA ARG A 120 9.81 -9.46 -3.20
C ARG A 120 10.77 -9.45 -4.38
N LYS A 121 11.92 -10.12 -4.24
CA LYS A 121 12.98 -10.11 -5.26
C LYS A 121 12.52 -10.76 -6.56
N GLU A 122 11.64 -11.74 -6.43
CA GLU A 122 11.05 -12.57 -7.48
C GLU A 122 10.07 -11.80 -8.37
N VAL A 123 9.58 -10.62 -7.94
CA VAL A 123 8.68 -9.79 -8.76
C VAL A 123 9.43 -9.27 -9.99
N PRO A 124 8.88 -9.37 -11.21
CA PRO A 124 9.51 -8.83 -12.43
C PRO A 124 9.81 -7.33 -12.31
N ASP A 125 10.97 -6.89 -12.81
CA ASP A 125 11.45 -5.52 -12.64
C ASP A 125 10.51 -4.46 -13.24
N CYS A 126 9.85 -4.76 -14.36
CA CYS A 126 8.81 -3.92 -14.93
C CYS A 126 7.63 -3.68 -13.95
N LEU A 127 7.19 -4.73 -13.25
CA LEU A 127 6.11 -4.64 -12.27
C LEU A 127 6.59 -3.92 -10.99
N LYS A 128 7.85 -4.14 -10.58
CA LYS A 128 8.48 -3.34 -9.51
C LYS A 128 8.47 -1.85 -9.87
N GLU A 129 8.80 -1.50 -11.11
CA GLU A 129 8.80 -0.11 -11.60
C GLU A 129 7.40 0.51 -11.57
N ILE A 130 6.37 -0.22 -12.00
CA ILE A 130 4.96 0.25 -11.95
C ILE A 130 4.55 0.55 -10.51
N ILE A 131 4.76 -0.40 -9.60
CA ILE A 131 4.48 -0.22 -8.16
C ILE A 131 5.22 1.01 -7.63
N GLN A 132 6.51 1.13 -7.98
CA GLN A 132 7.36 2.20 -7.48
C GLN A 132 6.98 3.59 -7.98
N LYS A 133 6.55 3.71 -9.24
CA LYS A 133 6.00 4.97 -9.77
C LYS A 133 4.68 5.33 -9.09
N CYS A 134 3.82 4.36 -8.82
CA CYS A 134 2.53 4.61 -8.17
C CYS A 134 2.68 5.21 -6.77
N TRP A 135 3.64 4.72 -5.96
CA TRP A 135 3.80 5.14 -4.57
C TRP A 135 4.90 6.19 -4.32
N ASP A 136 5.30 6.95 -5.35
CA ASP A 136 6.28 8.04 -5.23
C ASP A 136 5.82 9.04 -4.14
N ALA A 137 6.75 9.51 -3.31
CA ALA A 137 6.47 10.51 -2.28
C ALA A 137 5.95 11.83 -2.85
N ASN A 138 6.38 12.21 -4.06
CA ASN A 138 5.86 13.36 -4.79
C ASN A 138 4.66 12.96 -5.67
N PRO A 139 3.45 13.47 -5.39
CA PRO A 139 2.25 13.13 -6.17
C PRO A 139 2.36 13.43 -7.67
N THR A 140 3.15 14.43 -8.07
CA THR A 140 3.29 14.80 -9.50
C THR A 140 4.09 13.78 -10.31
N ASN A 141 4.92 12.97 -9.66
CA ASN A 141 5.70 11.92 -10.31
C ASN A 141 4.87 10.64 -10.52
N ARG A 142 3.73 10.51 -9.82
CA ARG A 142 2.86 9.35 -9.95
C ARG A 142 2.15 9.41 -11.31
N PRO A 143 1.93 8.26 -11.96
CA PRO A 143 1.14 8.18 -13.20
C PRO A 143 -0.32 8.55 -12.97
N THR A 144 -1.10 8.73 -14.03
CA THR A 144 -2.58 8.70 -13.98
C THR A 144 -3.07 7.26 -13.90
N SER A 145 -4.34 7.06 -13.54
CA SER A 145 -4.96 5.72 -13.53
C SER A 145 -4.91 5.06 -14.91
N ILE A 146 -5.19 5.82 -15.97
CA ILE A 146 -5.09 5.39 -17.37
C ILE A 146 -3.65 4.98 -17.71
N GLU A 147 -2.65 5.76 -17.31
CA GLU A 147 -1.24 5.41 -17.54
C GLU A 147 -0.86 4.09 -16.83
N VAL A 148 -1.36 3.86 -15.62
CA VAL A 148 -1.14 2.59 -14.90
C VAL A 148 -1.79 1.41 -15.63
N GLU A 149 -3.03 1.59 -16.11
CA GLU A 149 -3.74 0.59 -16.90
C GLU A 149 -2.95 0.21 -18.16
N VAL A 150 -2.49 1.21 -18.92
CA VAL A 150 -1.67 0.99 -20.13
C VAL A 150 -0.36 0.29 -19.79
N MET A 151 0.35 0.69 -18.72
CA MET A 151 1.60 0.04 -18.31
C MET A 151 1.39 -1.44 -17.94
N LEU A 152 0.27 -1.78 -17.29
CA LEU A 152 -0.06 -3.16 -16.96
C LEU A 152 -0.52 -3.96 -18.19
N TRP A 153 -1.25 -3.33 -19.10
CA TRP A 153 -1.64 -3.93 -20.37
C TRP A 153 -0.40 -4.26 -21.23
N ASP A 154 0.53 -3.31 -21.38
CA ASP A 154 1.78 -3.51 -22.10
C ASP A 154 2.61 -4.65 -21.49
N PHE A 155 2.59 -4.77 -20.15
CA PHE A 155 3.21 -5.91 -19.48
C PHE A 155 2.52 -7.24 -19.82
N SER A 156 1.19 -7.25 -19.92
CA SER A 156 0.43 -8.45 -20.30
C SER A 156 0.60 -8.86 -21.77
N CYS A 157 1.10 -7.95 -22.62
CA CYS A 157 1.25 -8.12 -24.07
C CYS A 157 2.71 -8.31 -24.52
N VAL A 158 3.66 -8.59 -23.60
CA VAL A 158 5.06 -8.83 -23.97
C VAL A 158 5.17 -10.08 -24.87
N LYS A 159 5.85 -9.90 -26.00
CA LYS A 159 5.74 -10.69 -27.23
C LYS A 159 6.75 -11.83 -27.31
N ASP A 160 6.29 -12.99 -27.78
CA ASP A 160 7.14 -13.91 -28.56
C ASP A 160 7.32 -13.39 -30.00
N GLU A 161 8.35 -13.89 -30.68
CA GLU A 161 8.70 -13.53 -32.06
C GLU A 161 7.71 -14.02 -33.13
N ASN A 162 6.59 -14.67 -32.75
CA ASN A 162 5.65 -15.33 -33.65
C ASN A 162 4.24 -14.73 -33.68
N GLY A 163 3.96 -13.70 -32.88
CA GLY A 163 2.70 -12.97 -32.95
C GLY A 163 1.98 -12.92 -31.61
N VAL A 164 1.05 -11.97 -31.51
CA VAL A 164 0.31 -11.64 -30.28
C VAL A 164 -0.28 -12.91 -29.65
N HIS A 165 0.33 -13.35 -28.55
CA HIS A 165 -0.28 -14.27 -27.61
C HIS A 165 -0.89 -13.46 -26.47
N ASP A 166 -2.15 -13.79 -26.23
CA ASP A 166 -3.13 -13.15 -25.37
C ASP A 166 -2.71 -13.19 -23.89
N ILE A 167 -3.45 -12.46 -23.05
CA ILE A 167 -3.53 -12.41 -21.57
C ILE A 167 -3.10 -13.67 -20.75
N ASP A 168 -3.02 -14.83 -21.39
CA ASP A 168 -2.64 -16.13 -20.84
C ASP A 168 -1.22 -16.18 -20.27
N GLU A 169 -0.21 -15.51 -20.86
CA GLU A 169 1.19 -15.62 -20.37
C GLU A 169 1.46 -14.79 -19.10
N PHE A 170 0.88 -13.60 -18.97
CA PHE A 170 0.90 -12.85 -17.70
C PHE A 170 0.09 -13.59 -16.62
N THR A 171 -1.05 -14.17 -17.01
CA THR A 171 -1.83 -15.02 -16.10
C THR A 171 -1.05 -16.26 -15.69
N GLU A 172 -0.27 -16.85 -16.60
CA GLU A 172 0.61 -17.98 -16.34
C GLU A 172 1.79 -17.57 -15.46
N HIS A 173 2.40 -16.41 -15.67
CA HIS A 173 3.46 -15.90 -14.79
C HIS A 173 2.91 -15.57 -13.38
N CYS A 174 1.70 -15.01 -13.27
CA CYS A 174 1.03 -14.84 -11.99
C CYS A 174 0.68 -16.19 -11.35
N ARG A 175 0.25 -17.19 -12.11
CA ARG A 175 -0.01 -18.56 -11.62
C ARG A 175 1.28 -19.28 -11.23
N GLU A 176 2.37 -19.10 -11.96
CA GLU A 176 3.69 -19.61 -11.63
C GLU A 176 4.19 -18.96 -10.35
N PHE A 177 4.03 -17.64 -10.21
CA PHE A 177 4.33 -16.92 -8.98
C PHE A 177 3.48 -17.43 -7.81
N GLU A 178 2.18 -17.63 -8.02
CA GLU A 178 1.26 -18.24 -7.05
C GLU A 178 1.71 -19.66 -6.69
N MET A 179 2.10 -20.49 -7.66
CA MET A 179 2.57 -21.86 -7.46
C MET A 179 3.93 -21.94 -6.77
N ILE A 180 4.89 -21.08 -7.10
CA ILE A 180 6.19 -20.94 -6.42
C ILE A 180 5.96 -20.48 -4.99
N TYR A 181 5.08 -19.51 -4.78
CA TYR A 181 4.77 -19.00 -3.46
C TYR A 181 4.06 -20.05 -2.58
N LEU A 182 3.06 -20.74 -3.14
CA LEU A 182 2.37 -21.82 -2.47
C LEU A 182 3.32 -23.00 -2.19
N SER A 183 4.17 -23.40 -3.13
CA SER A 183 5.12 -24.50 -2.92
C SER A 183 6.16 -24.21 -1.84
N ASN A 184 6.71 -22.99 -1.78
CA ASN A 184 7.59 -22.55 -0.69
C ASN A 184 6.88 -22.45 0.67
N SER A 185 5.54 -22.35 0.67
CA SER A 185 4.70 -22.34 1.88
C SER A 185 4.17 -23.73 2.28
N ILE A 186 4.23 -24.72 1.37
CA ILE A 186 3.68 -26.09 1.53
C ILE A 186 4.65 -27.04 2.24
N GLU A 187 5.91 -26.67 2.49
CA GLU A 187 6.77 -27.46 3.39
C GLU A 187 6.15 -27.60 4.81
N GLU A 188 5.15 -26.77 5.17
CA GLU A 188 4.28 -26.99 6.33
C GLU A 188 2.78 -26.70 6.01
N SER A 189 2.03 -27.74 5.59
CA SER A 189 0.56 -27.92 5.79
C SER A 189 -0.31 -28.06 4.53
N THR A 190 -1.29 -28.97 4.61
CA THR A 190 -1.99 -29.64 3.49
C THR A 190 -3.29 -28.98 3.00
N THR A 191 -3.47 -27.65 3.06
CA THR A 191 -4.63 -27.00 2.39
C THR A 191 -4.42 -25.51 2.10
N ILE A 192 -4.78 -25.06 0.88
CA ILE A 192 -4.68 -23.66 0.40
C ILE A 192 -5.49 -22.68 1.27
N THR A 193 -6.62 -23.13 1.81
CA THR A 193 -7.45 -22.34 2.74
C THR A 193 -6.74 -22.05 4.06
N SER A 194 -5.86 -22.93 4.53
CA SER A 194 -5.09 -22.72 5.75
C SER A 194 -3.91 -21.77 5.57
N SER A 195 -3.27 -21.69 4.40
CA SER A 195 -2.14 -20.78 4.16
C SER A 195 -2.60 -19.33 4.02
N LEU A 196 -3.64 -19.06 3.23
CA LEU A 196 -4.27 -17.73 3.13
C LEU A 196 -4.78 -17.22 4.49
N LEU A 197 -5.31 -18.12 5.32
CA LEU A 197 -5.73 -17.79 6.69
C LEU A 197 -4.52 -17.54 7.61
N LYS A 198 -3.48 -18.38 7.53
CA LYS A 198 -2.24 -18.27 8.32
C LYS A 198 -1.52 -16.95 8.03
N MET A 199 -1.46 -16.51 6.77
CA MET A 199 -0.90 -15.22 6.37
C MET A 199 -1.63 -14.01 6.98
N ARG A 200 -2.96 -14.06 7.07
CA ARG A 200 -3.76 -13.00 7.71
C ARG A 200 -3.58 -13.00 9.24
N LEU A 201 -3.23 -14.16 9.82
CA LEU A 201 -3.03 -14.37 11.26
C LEU A 201 -1.63 -13.98 11.76
N GLU A 202 -0.65 -13.79 10.89
CA GLU A 202 0.73 -13.40 11.23
C GLU A 202 0.97 -11.88 11.22
N THR A 203 -0.09 -11.09 11.36
CA THR A 203 0.05 -9.63 11.49
C THR A 203 0.46 -9.27 12.92
N HIS A 204 1.22 -8.19 13.05
CA HIS A 204 1.56 -7.61 14.35
C HIS A 204 0.27 -7.31 15.13
N PRO A 205 0.17 -7.57 16.44
CA PRO A 205 -1.08 -7.42 17.20
C PRO A 205 -1.68 -6.01 17.19
N HIS A 206 -0.86 -4.99 16.92
CA HIS A 206 -1.27 -3.59 16.77
C HIS A 206 -1.27 -3.09 15.30
N ALA A 207 -1.21 -4.00 14.34
CA ALA A 207 -1.52 -3.69 12.95
C ALA A 207 -3.03 -3.56 12.80
N ILE A 208 -3.48 -2.50 12.13
CA ILE A 208 -4.90 -2.18 11.98
C ILE A 208 -5.16 -1.83 10.51
N TYR A 209 -5.96 -2.67 9.86
CA TYR A 209 -6.33 -2.59 8.44
C TYR A 209 -7.78 -2.14 8.22
N THR A 210 -8.37 -1.50 9.23
CA THR A 210 -9.71 -0.90 9.16
C THR A 210 -9.61 0.61 9.24
N SER A 211 -10.56 1.28 8.59
CA SER A 211 -10.58 2.74 8.49
C SER A 211 -10.79 3.36 9.88
N ARG A 212 -10.02 4.41 10.20
CA ARG A 212 -10.14 5.12 11.49
C ARG A 212 -9.68 6.56 11.39
N LEU A 213 -10.09 7.38 12.36
CA LEU A 213 -9.55 8.72 12.55
C LEU A 213 -8.08 8.62 12.99
N LEU A 214 -7.19 9.30 12.27
CA LEU A 214 -5.77 9.36 12.54
C LEU A 214 -5.40 10.74 13.11
N GLN A 215 -4.75 10.73 14.28
CA GLN A 215 -4.20 11.94 14.91
C GLN A 215 -2.69 11.92 14.75
N LEU A 216 -2.19 12.64 13.74
CA LEU A 216 -0.80 12.53 13.28
C LEU A 216 -0.08 13.90 13.32
N PRO A 217 0.31 14.38 14.52
CA PRO A 217 1.01 15.66 14.61
C PRO A 217 2.45 15.56 14.08
N ASN A 218 2.97 16.66 13.52
CA ASN A 218 4.41 16.87 13.27
C ASN A 218 5.10 15.87 12.30
N LEU A 219 4.40 15.43 11.25
CA LEU A 219 5.00 14.61 10.20
C LEU A 219 5.91 15.42 9.24
N PRO A 220 7.09 14.88 8.85
CA PRO A 220 8.05 15.57 7.98
C PRO A 220 7.56 15.67 6.53
N GLU A 221 8.21 16.49 5.70
CA GLU A 221 7.97 16.49 4.25
C GLU A 221 8.26 15.09 3.65
N PRO A 222 7.36 14.55 2.80
CA PRO A 222 7.55 13.25 2.18
C PRO A 222 8.78 13.20 1.28
N ILE A 223 9.59 12.16 1.42
CA ILE A 223 10.73 11.87 0.53
C ILE A 223 10.68 10.41 0.06
N ASN A 224 11.35 10.13 -1.05
CA ASN A 224 11.63 8.76 -1.47
C ASN A 224 12.92 8.26 -0.79
N CYS A 225 12.93 7.01 -0.36
CA CYS A 225 14.15 6.34 0.09
C CYS A 225 14.74 5.55 -1.08
N PRO A 226 15.96 5.89 -1.58
CA PRO A 226 16.54 5.24 -2.76
C PRO A 226 16.81 3.75 -2.55
N ASN A 227 17.14 3.33 -1.32
CA ASN A 227 17.37 1.94 -0.98
C ASN A 227 16.60 1.57 0.30
N GLN A 228 15.54 0.77 0.14
CA GLN A 228 14.72 0.31 1.27
C GLN A 228 15.50 -0.57 2.25
N GLN A 229 16.57 -1.26 1.81
CA GLN A 229 17.38 -2.11 2.70
C GLN A 229 18.19 -1.30 3.71
N ASP A 230 18.52 -0.05 3.39
CA ASP A 230 19.27 0.86 4.25
C ASP A 230 18.34 1.77 5.08
N PHE A 231 17.01 1.57 4.99
CA PHE A 231 16.06 2.42 5.67
C PHE A 231 16.18 2.27 7.20
N VAL A 232 16.51 3.37 7.86
CA VAL A 232 16.61 3.43 9.33
C VAL A 232 15.25 3.84 9.90
N SER A 233 14.59 2.92 10.60
CA SER A 233 13.31 3.18 11.26
C SER A 233 13.44 4.26 12.34
N SER A 234 12.36 5.01 12.54
CA SER A 234 12.23 5.97 13.63
C SER A 234 12.06 5.31 15.00
N ARG A 235 11.76 4.01 15.05
CA ARG A 235 11.49 3.26 16.29
C ARG A 235 12.70 3.12 17.24
N PRO A 236 13.92 2.77 16.78
CA PRO A 236 15.07 2.61 17.68
C PRO A 236 15.58 3.95 18.22
N ILE A 237 15.43 5.04 17.45
CA ILE A 237 15.94 6.36 17.81
C ILE A 237 15.27 6.91 19.09
N MET A 238 14.01 6.56 19.35
CA MET A 238 13.27 7.10 20.48
C MET A 238 13.22 6.19 21.71
N GLN A 239 13.47 4.88 21.59
CA GLN A 239 13.65 4.03 22.77
C GLN A 239 14.89 4.46 23.57
N VAL A 240 15.96 4.87 22.88
CA VAL A 240 17.17 5.42 23.51
C VAL A 240 16.88 6.79 24.14
N VAL A 241 16.23 7.71 23.40
CA VAL A 241 15.90 9.05 23.92
C VAL A 241 14.89 9.00 25.08
N GLN A 242 13.91 8.09 25.05
CA GLN A 242 12.97 7.88 26.16
C GLN A 242 13.64 7.21 27.36
N ALA A 243 14.58 6.28 27.15
CA ALA A 243 15.37 5.69 28.24
C ALA A 243 16.32 6.72 28.88
N GLU A 244 16.93 7.61 28.09
CA GLU A 244 17.78 8.71 28.56
C GLU A 244 16.97 9.78 29.31
N ALA A 245 15.77 10.12 28.82
CA ALA A 245 14.83 11.03 29.50
C ALA A 245 14.30 10.45 30.82
N ALA A 246 14.04 9.14 30.88
CA ALA A 246 13.64 8.46 32.11
C ALA A 246 14.78 8.39 33.14
N ASN A 247 16.02 8.21 32.69
CA ASN A 247 17.20 8.22 33.56
C ASN A 247 17.54 9.62 34.10
N THR A 248 17.33 10.68 33.32
CA THR A 248 17.50 12.07 33.79
C THR A 248 16.40 12.49 34.76
N ALA A 249 15.15 12.08 34.55
CA ALA A 249 14.06 12.32 35.50
C ALA A 249 14.25 11.59 36.85
N HIS A 250 14.98 10.47 36.87
CA HIS A 250 15.33 9.75 38.10
C HIS A 250 16.52 10.36 38.87
N SER A 251 17.41 11.08 38.16
CA SER A 251 18.57 11.79 38.73
C SER A 251 18.16 13.06 39.48
N ASP A 252 17.13 13.77 38.99
CA ASP A 252 16.71 15.06 39.56
C ASP A 252 15.77 14.93 40.78
N CYS A 253 15.50 13.70 41.24
CA CYS A 253 14.63 13.40 42.38
C CYS A 253 15.39 12.89 43.62
N MET A 254 16.71 13.07 43.69
CA MET A 254 17.53 12.58 44.82
C MET A 254 18.19 13.65 45.71
N ASP A 255 17.86 14.94 45.56
CA ASP A 255 18.40 16.03 46.40
C ASP A 255 17.34 16.79 47.23
N CYS A 256 16.30 16.10 47.71
CA CYS A 256 15.31 16.67 48.64
C CYS A 256 14.90 15.69 49.75
N VAL A 257 15.82 15.30 50.63
CA VAL A 257 15.52 14.94 52.05
C VAL A 257 16.70 15.34 52.93
#